data_AF-B8GHW6-F1
#
_entry.id   AF-B8GHW6-F1
#
_cell.length_a   1.000
_cell.length_b   1.000
_cell.length_c   1.000
_cell.angle_alpha   90.00
_cell.angle_beta   90.00
_cell.angle_gamma   90.00
#
_symmetry.space_group_name_H-M   'P 1'
#
loop_
_entity.id
_entity.type
_entity.pdbx_description
1 polymer ?
#
loop_
_entity_poly.entity_id
_entity_poly.type
_entity_poly.pdbx_seq_one_letter_code
_entity_poly.pdbx_strand_id
1 'polypeptide(L)' 'MKEGSEFNKLILETIDEHCDDRKVKRLIRESLRYELDIWNRHIRSSEIEDEYEQMVNDVLKGRN' A
#
# COMPACT_ATOMS: atom_id res chain seq x y z
N MET A 1 11.16 -16.74 -3.41
CA MET A 1 10.01 -15.87 -3.03
C MET A 1 9.18 -15.55 -4.28
N LYS A 2 8.39 -16.51 -4.80
CA LYS A 2 7.52 -16.30 -5.98
C LYS A 2 6.02 -16.20 -5.60
N GLU A 3 5.59 -16.92 -4.57
CA GLU A 3 4.18 -16.96 -4.12
C GLU A 3 3.66 -15.61 -3.62
N GLY A 4 4.46 -14.85 -2.86
CA GLY A 4 4.07 -13.48 -2.44
C GLY A 4 3.88 -12.51 -3.60
N SER A 5 4.43 -12.80 -4.78
CA SER A 5 4.25 -11.97 -5.98
C SER A 5 2.92 -12.26 -6.69
N GLU A 6 2.40 -13.48 -6.60
CA GLU A 6 1.15 -13.87 -7.27
C GLU A 6 -0.07 -13.41 -6.47
N PHE A 7 -0.03 -13.53 -5.14
CA PHE A 7 -1.09 -13.01 -4.28
C PHE A 7 -1.21 -11.49 -4.35
N ASN A 8 -0.07 -10.77 -4.35
CA ASN A 8 -0.06 -9.32 -4.50
C ASN A 8 -0.56 -8.89 -5.88
N LYS A 9 -0.22 -9.62 -6.95
CA LYS A 9 -0.79 -9.35 -8.29
C LYS A 9 -2.30 -9.55 -8.30
N LEU A 10 -2.80 -10.63 -7.74
CA LEU A 10 -4.24 -10.89 -7.65
C LEU A 10 -4.98 -9.79 -6.89
N ILE A 11 -4.43 -9.32 -5.76
CA ILE A 11 -5.00 -8.19 -5.01
C ILE A 11 -5.03 -6.93 -5.88
N LEU A 12 -3.92 -6.60 -6.55
CA LEU A 12 -3.82 -5.42 -7.41
C LEU A 12 -4.79 -5.49 -8.59
N GLU A 13 -4.91 -6.65 -9.24
CA GLU A 13 -5.85 -6.90 -10.34
C GLU A 13 -7.30 -6.76 -9.85
N THR A 14 -7.64 -7.35 -8.70
CA THR A 14 -8.98 -7.24 -8.08
C THR A 14 -9.34 -5.79 -7.78
N ILE A 15 -8.40 -5.01 -7.22
CA ILE A 15 -8.61 -3.57 -6.97
C ILE A 15 -8.72 -2.82 -8.29
N ASP A 16 -7.93 -3.20 -9.30
CA ASP A 16 -8.00 -2.55 -10.60
C ASP A 16 -9.37 -2.74 -11.27
N GLU A 17 -9.97 -3.91 -11.13
CA GLU A 17 -11.28 -4.29 -11.68
C GLU A 17 -12.48 -3.74 -10.88
N HIS A 18 -12.36 -3.61 -9.55
CA HIS A 18 -13.52 -3.30 -8.68
C HIS A 18 -13.46 -1.95 -7.97
N CYS A 19 -12.35 -1.21 -8.05
CA CYS A 19 -12.22 0.10 -7.42
C CYS A 19 -12.11 1.23 -8.46
N ASP A 20 -13.19 2.01 -8.60
CA ASP A 20 -13.24 3.17 -9.49
C ASP A 20 -12.55 4.41 -8.89
N ASP A 21 -12.41 4.45 -7.57
CA ASP A 21 -11.77 5.57 -6.88
C ASP A 21 -10.24 5.48 -7.00
N ARG A 22 -9.68 6.39 -7.82
CA ARG A 22 -8.23 6.47 -8.06
C ARG A 22 -7.41 6.71 -6.79
N LYS A 23 -7.96 7.44 -5.81
CA LYS A 23 -7.30 7.74 -4.54
C LYS A 23 -7.20 6.49 -3.67
N VAL A 24 -8.30 5.74 -3.57
CA VAL A 24 -8.34 4.46 -2.84
C VAL A 24 -7.42 3.44 -3.49
N LYS A 25 -7.46 3.32 -4.82
CA LYS A 25 -6.56 2.45 -5.59
C LYS A 25 -5.08 2.78 -5.37
N ARG A 26 -4.74 4.07 -5.31
CA ARG A 26 -3.37 4.53 -5.01
C ARG A 26 -2.95 4.16 -3.60
N LEU A 27 -3.82 4.43 -2.61
CA LEU A 27 -3.54 4.11 -1.21
C LEU A 27 -3.22 2.62 -1.04
N ILE A 28 -4.06 1.72 -1.56
CA ILE A 28 -3.85 0.28 -1.40
C ILE A 28 -2.55 -0.17 -2.09
N ARG A 29 -2.23 0.38 -3.26
CA ARG A 29 -0.97 0.12 -3.96
C ARG A 29 0.25 0.51 -3.13
N GLU A 30 0.22 1.70 -2.53
CA GLU A 30 1.32 2.21 -1.70
C GLU A 30 1.48 1.40 -0.43
N SER A 31 0.38 1.05 0.25
CA SER A 31 0.38 0.18 1.42
C SER A 31 0.96 -1.20 1.14
N LEU A 32 0.53 -1.87 0.07
CA LEU A 32 1.06 -3.20 -0.29
C LEU A 32 2.56 -3.15 -0.62
N ARG A 33 3.02 -2.06 -1.27
CA ARG A 33 4.44 -1.87 -1.56
C ARG A 33 5.24 -1.64 -0.27
N TYR A 34 4.70 -0.88 0.66
CA TYR A 34 5.33 -0.61 1.95
C TYR A 34 5.45 -1.88 2.79
N GLU A 35 4.40 -2.69 2.89
CA GLU A 35 4.41 -3.98 3.59
C GLU A 35 5.51 -4.92 3.06
N LEU A 36 5.70 -4.97 1.73
CA LEU A 36 6.78 -5.73 1.12
C LEU A 36 8.17 -5.20 1.47
N ASP A 37 8.33 -3.88 1.58
CA ASP A 37 9.60 -3.24 1.91
C ASP A 37 9.99 -3.49 3.37
N ILE A 38 9.02 -3.45 4.29
CA ILE A 38 9.27 -3.58 5.72
C ILE A 38 9.39 -5.03 6.20
N TRP A 39 8.92 -6.02 5.44
CA TRP A 39 8.96 -7.45 5.84
C TRP A 39 10.38 -7.90 6.26
N ASN A 40 11.43 -7.38 5.62
CA ASN A 40 12.82 -7.73 5.96
C ASN A 40 13.57 -6.67 6.78
N ARG A 41 12.88 -5.64 7.28
CA ARG A 41 13.47 -4.52 8.02
C ARG A 41 13.08 -4.58 9.49
N HIS A 42 14.01 -4.23 10.39
CA HIS A 42 13.68 -3.98 11.79
C HIS A 42 13.22 -2.52 11.94
N ILE A 43 11.92 -2.30 11.82
CA ILE A 43 11.27 -0.99 11.95
C ILE A 43 10.40 -0.98 13.21
N ARG A 44 10.32 0.16 13.90
CA ARG A 44 9.44 0.31 15.07
C ARG A 44 7.99 0.46 14.64
N SER A 45 7.06 -0.07 15.43
CA SER A 45 5.63 0.06 15.16
C SER A 45 5.17 1.52 14.98
N SER A 46 5.74 2.46 15.73
CA SER A 46 5.45 3.89 15.57
C SER A 46 5.84 4.42 14.18
N GLU A 47 6.97 3.97 13.63
CA GLU A 47 7.41 4.38 12.29
C GLU A 47 6.51 3.79 11.20
N ILE A 48 5.94 2.60 11.43
CA ILE A 48 4.94 1.98 10.56
C ILE A 48 3.65 2.82 10.58
N GLU A 49 3.17 3.17 11.77
CA GLU A 49 1.98 3.99 11.98
C GLU A 49 2.12 5.38 11.34
N ASP A 50 3.24 6.05 11.57
CA ASP A 50 3.54 7.37 11.00
C ASP A 50 3.47 7.32 9.47
N GLU A 51 4.00 6.27 8.84
CA GLU A 51 4.04 6.17 7.39
C GLU A 51 2.67 5.87 6.78
N TYR A 52 1.85 5.06 7.47
CA TYR A 52 0.45 4.88 7.08
C TYR A 52 -0.36 6.17 7.21
N GLU A 53 -0.18 6.91 8.30
CA GLU A 53 -0.84 8.20 8.50
C GLU A 53 -0.41 9.20 7.41
N GLN A 54 0.86 9.19 7.02
CA GLN A 54 1.38 10.01 5.93
C GLN A 54 0.74 9.64 4.58
N MET A 55 0.65 8.35 4.22
CA MET A 55 0.00 7.89 2.99
C MET A 55 -1.47 8.32 2.93
N VAL A 56 -2.23 8.15 4.02
CA VAL A 56 -3.63 8.60 4.11
C VAL A 56 -3.72 10.11 3.95
N ASN A 57 -2.84 10.86 4.63
CA ASN A 57 -2.78 12.31 4.52
C ASN A 57 -2.52 12.78 3.08
N ASP A 58 -1.62 12.15 2.36
CA ASP A 58 -1.29 12.52 0.97
C ASP A 58 -2.43 12.23 0.00
N VAL A 59 -3.16 11.14 0.25
CA VAL A 59 -4.39 10.79 -0.49
C VAL A 59 -5.53 11.78 -0.23
N LEU A 60 -5.74 12.17 1.03
CA LEU A 60 -6.77 13.14 1.39
C LEU A 60 -6.44 14.55 0.89
N LYS A 61 -5.18 14.99 1.07
CA LYS A 61 -4.71 16.33 0.67
C LYS A 61 -4.45 16.46 -0.83
N GLY A 62 -4.44 15.36 -1.58
CA GLY A 62 -4.19 15.36 -3.03
C GLY A 62 -2.78 15.77 -3.39
N ARG A 63 -1.79 15.56 -2.50
CA ARG A 63 -0.38 15.75 -2.84
C ARG A 63 0.07 14.59 -3.73
N ASN A 64 0.83 14.95 -4.77
CA ASN A 64 1.39 14.07 -5.80
C ASN A 64 2.86 13.80 -5.49
#